data_AF-A0A3N2EWV3-F1
#
_entry.id   AF-A0A3N2EWV3-F1
#
_cell.length_a   1.000
_cell.length_b   1.000
_cell.length_c   1.000
_cell.angle_alpha   90.00
_cell.angle_beta   90.00
_cell.angle_gamma   90.00
#
_symmetry.space_group_name_H-M   'P 1'
#
loop_
_entity.id
_entity.type
_entity.pdbx_description
1 polymer ?
#
loop_
_entity_poly.entity_id
_entity_poly.type
_entity_poly.pdbx_seq_one_letter_code
_entity_poly.pdbx_strand_id
1 'polypeptide(L)'
;MLSEQLDWEKTDGMMPAIVQHAISGEVLMLGYMNQDALAQTEESGKVTFWSRTKQRLWTKGETSGNFLNVVSITPDCDNDTLLVLVNPIGPTCHKGTSSCFGEAGHQWLFLYQLEQLLAERKHADPESSYTAKLYASGTKRIAQKVGEEGVETALAATVHDQFELKNEASDLMYHLLVLLQDQDLSLEDIIANLKSRHQ
;
A
#
# COMPACT_ATOMS: atom_id res chain seq x y z
N MET A 1 -10.41 -24.35 12.65
CA MET A 1 -9.48 -23.20 12.73
C MET A 1 -8.65 -23.14 11.45
N LEU A 2 -8.16 -21.97 11.00
CA LEU A 2 -7.39 -21.85 9.74
C LEU A 2 -6.25 -22.89 9.67
N SER A 3 -5.52 -23.05 10.78
CA SER A 3 -4.43 -24.03 10.94
C SER A 3 -4.80 -25.48 10.59
N GLU A 4 -6.07 -25.89 10.75
CA GLU A 4 -6.51 -27.28 10.46
C GLU A 4 -6.67 -27.56 8.96
N GLN A 5 -6.74 -26.52 8.14
CA GLN A 5 -6.92 -26.64 6.68
C GLN A 5 -5.58 -26.65 5.93
N LEU A 6 -4.49 -26.27 6.60
CA LEU A 6 -3.18 -26.07 5.99
C LEU A 6 -2.39 -27.36 5.85
N ASP A 7 -1.67 -27.50 4.74
CA ASP A 7 -0.81 -28.65 4.47
C ASP A 7 0.57 -28.49 5.13
N TRP A 8 0.58 -28.71 6.44
CA TRP A 8 1.80 -28.68 7.25
C TRP A 8 2.76 -29.81 6.90
N GLU A 9 2.29 -30.94 6.37
CA GLU A 9 3.16 -32.06 6.00
C GLU A 9 3.96 -31.71 4.75
N LYS A 10 3.30 -31.20 3.70
CA LYS A 10 3.93 -30.79 2.43
C LYS A 10 4.97 -29.68 2.62
N THR A 11 4.80 -28.83 3.64
CA THR A 11 5.70 -27.71 3.95
C THR A 11 6.72 -28.03 5.05
N ASP A 12 6.87 -29.29 5.46
CA ASP A 12 7.77 -29.73 6.55
C ASP A 12 7.54 -28.95 7.87
N GLY A 13 6.29 -28.64 8.18
CA GLY A 13 5.85 -27.86 9.33
C GLY A 13 6.21 -26.37 9.27
N MET A 14 6.67 -25.89 8.11
CA MET A 14 7.19 -24.54 7.91
C MET A 14 6.50 -23.85 6.73
N MET A 15 5.31 -23.33 7.01
CA MET A 15 4.44 -22.65 6.05
C MET A 15 5.09 -21.37 5.51
N PRO A 16 5.29 -21.22 4.20
CA PRO A 16 5.66 -19.95 3.59
C PRO A 16 4.53 -18.93 3.76
N ALA A 17 4.89 -17.73 4.20
CA ALA A 17 3.97 -16.63 4.42
C ALA A 17 4.45 -15.40 3.64
N ILE A 18 3.74 -15.07 2.56
CA ILE A 18 3.92 -13.86 1.77
C ILE A 18 3.26 -12.72 2.53
N VAL A 19 4.03 -11.71 2.89
CA VAL A 19 3.52 -10.50 3.53
C VAL A 19 3.36 -9.42 2.47
N GLN A 20 2.15 -8.90 2.33
CA GLN A 20 1.81 -7.86 1.38
C GLN A 20 1.14 -6.68 2.08
N HIS A 21 1.46 -5.46 1.65
CA HIS A 21 0.81 -4.25 2.13
C HIS A 21 -0.68 -4.28 1.75
N ALA A 22 -1.58 -4.14 2.73
CA ALA A 22 -3.02 -4.32 2.54
C ALA A 22 -3.65 -3.28 1.60
N ILE A 23 -3.12 -2.04 1.61
CA ILE A 23 -3.59 -0.94 0.75
C ILE A 23 -2.87 -0.93 -0.61
N SER A 24 -1.53 -0.77 -0.62
CA SER A 24 -0.77 -0.55 -1.86
C SER A 24 -0.58 -1.79 -2.72
N GLY A 25 -0.69 -3.00 -2.15
CA GLY A 25 -0.38 -4.25 -2.84
C GLY A 25 1.12 -4.56 -2.97
N GLU A 26 2.01 -3.74 -2.40
CA GLU A 26 3.45 -4.01 -2.39
C GLU A 26 3.75 -5.30 -1.61
N VAL A 27 4.47 -6.25 -2.24
CA VAL A 27 5.00 -7.41 -1.53
C VAL A 27 6.17 -6.96 -0.66
N LEU A 28 6.05 -7.12 0.65
CA LEU A 28 7.00 -6.58 1.63
C LEU A 28 8.12 -7.58 1.94
N MET A 29 7.76 -8.83 2.18
CA MET A 29 8.70 -9.91 2.49
C MET A 29 8.05 -11.30 2.36
N LEU A 30 8.90 -12.32 2.32
CA LEU A 30 8.53 -13.70 2.57
C LEU A 30 9.13 -14.13 3.91
N GLY A 31 8.35 -14.79 4.74
CA GLY A 31 8.83 -15.47 5.94
C GLY A 31 8.25 -16.87 6.06
N TYR A 32 8.58 -17.55 7.16
CA TYR A 32 8.04 -18.88 7.44
C TYR A 32 7.42 -18.91 8.83
N MET A 33 6.27 -19.58 8.92
CA MET A 33 5.53 -19.79 10.16
C MET A 33 5.45 -21.30 10.44
N ASN A 34 5.72 -21.70 11.68
CA ASN A 34 5.20 -22.97 12.19
C ASN A 34 3.79 -22.73 12.77
N GLN A 35 3.14 -23.78 13.28
CA GLN A 35 1.81 -23.69 13.88
C GLN A 35 1.75 -22.67 15.03
N ASP A 36 2.76 -22.63 15.91
CA ASP A 36 2.81 -21.68 17.02
C ASP A 36 2.95 -20.23 16.54
N ALA A 37 3.74 -19.98 15.50
CA ALA A 37 3.92 -18.66 14.92
C ALA A 37 2.64 -18.14 14.26
N LEU A 38 1.89 -19.03 13.59
CA LEU A 38 0.57 -18.69 13.06
C LEU A 38 -0.41 -18.36 14.19
N ALA A 39 -0.49 -19.21 15.23
CA ALA A 39 -1.37 -18.98 16.37
C ALA A 39 -1.05 -17.66 17.08
N GLN A 40 0.23 -17.37 17.31
CA GLN A 40 0.67 -16.10 17.90
C GLN A 40 0.33 -14.89 17.00
N THR A 41 0.40 -15.07 15.68
CA THR A 41 0.03 -14.03 14.71
C THR A 41 -1.47 -13.73 14.78
N GLU A 42 -2.31 -14.76 14.81
CA GLU A 42 -3.77 -14.65 14.96
C GLU A 42 -4.15 -14.01 16.30
N GLU A 43 -3.52 -14.43 17.39
CA GLU A 43 -3.82 -13.92 18.74
C GLU A 43 -3.40 -12.46 18.92
N SER A 44 -2.18 -12.10 18.50
CA SER A 44 -1.63 -10.77 18.75
C SER A 44 -1.99 -9.72 17.69
N GLY A 45 -2.49 -10.15 16.53
CA GLY A 45 -2.68 -9.30 15.37
C GLY A 45 -1.38 -8.76 14.77
N LYS A 46 -0.22 -9.34 15.10
CA LYS A 46 1.11 -8.94 14.62
C LYS A 46 1.82 -10.12 13.98
N VAL A 47 2.40 -9.89 12.79
CA VAL A 47 3.12 -10.96 12.08
C VAL A 47 4.26 -11.51 12.92
N THR A 48 4.15 -12.81 13.22
CA THR A 48 5.14 -13.59 13.95
C THR A 48 5.63 -14.73 13.08
N PHE A 49 6.95 -14.88 13.00
CA PHE A 49 7.61 -15.95 12.25
C PHE A 49 8.30 -16.94 13.19
N TRP A 50 8.64 -18.11 12.64
CA TRP A 50 9.57 -19.03 13.29
C TRP A 50 10.98 -18.85 12.72
N SER A 51 11.94 -18.47 13.57
CA SER A 51 13.33 -18.35 13.15
C SER A 51 14.00 -19.73 13.15
N ARG A 52 14.26 -20.30 11.97
CA ARG A 52 14.99 -21.58 11.83
C ARG A 52 16.39 -21.53 12.46
N THR A 53 17.06 -20.39 12.41
CA THR A 53 18.40 -20.23 12.97
C THR A 53 18.38 -20.09 14.49
N LYS A 54 17.40 -19.36 15.05
CA LYS A 54 17.32 -19.09 16.49
C LYS A 54 16.42 -20.07 17.25
N GLN A 55 15.70 -20.94 16.54
CA GLN A 55 14.76 -21.93 17.09
C GLN A 55 13.77 -21.31 18.09
N ARG A 56 13.18 -20.17 17.70
CA ARG A 56 12.19 -19.45 18.51
C ARG A 56 11.21 -18.67 17.65
N LEU A 57 10.08 -18.31 18.26
CA LEU A 57 9.18 -17.29 17.74
C LEU A 57 9.90 -15.94 17.65
N TRP A 58 9.60 -15.21 16.59
CA TRP A 58 10.12 -13.87 16.33
C TRP A 58 9.00 -13.00 15.78
N THR A 59 8.53 -12.03 16.58
CA THR A 59 7.53 -11.08 16.12
C THR A 59 8.24 -10.00 15.30
N LYS A 60 7.83 -9.80 14.04
CA LYS A 60 8.44 -8.76 13.20
C LYS A 60 8.22 -7.40 13.86
N GLY A 61 9.32 -6.69 14.12
CA GLY A 61 9.30 -5.39 14.80
C GLY A 61 9.63 -5.44 16.29
N GLU A 62 9.77 -6.63 16.91
CA GLU A 62 10.06 -6.75 18.36
C GLU A 62 11.33 -6.00 18.82
N THR A 63 12.29 -5.78 17.91
CA THR A 63 13.52 -5.03 18.18
C THR A 63 13.52 -3.64 17.56
N SER A 64 12.98 -3.48 16.35
CA SER A 64 13.05 -2.22 15.60
C SER A 64 11.87 -1.28 15.82
N GLY A 65 10.78 -1.75 16.43
CA GLY A 65 9.49 -1.05 16.48
C GLY A 65 8.68 -1.13 15.18
N ASN A 66 9.27 -1.66 14.09
CA ASN A 66 8.60 -1.72 12.79
C ASN A 66 7.75 -2.99 12.66
N PHE A 67 6.57 -2.94 13.29
CA PHE A 67 5.59 -4.03 13.32
C PHE A 67 4.80 -4.13 12.01
N LEU A 68 4.18 -5.29 11.80
CA LEU A 68 3.25 -5.54 10.71
C LEU A 68 1.91 -5.94 11.32
N ASN A 69 0.94 -5.04 11.29
CA ASN A 69 -0.39 -5.29 11.84
C ASN A 69 -1.22 -6.08 10.84
N VAL A 70 -1.71 -7.24 11.23
CA VAL A 70 -2.46 -8.15 10.37
C VAL A 70 -3.83 -7.55 10.04
N VAL A 71 -4.17 -7.57 8.75
CA VAL A 71 -5.50 -7.22 8.22
C VAL A 71 -6.24 -8.49 7.84
N SER A 72 -5.58 -9.40 7.12
CA SER A 72 -6.15 -10.71 6.78
C SER A 72 -5.06 -11.76 6.57
N ILE A 73 -5.43 -13.02 6.75
CA ILE A 73 -4.60 -14.19 6.45
C ILE A 73 -5.44 -15.11 5.58
N THR A 74 -4.94 -15.46 4.40
CA THR A 74 -5.67 -16.29 3.44
C THR A 74 -4.74 -17.36 2.87
N PRO A 75 -5.13 -18.65 2.87
CA PRO A 75 -4.38 -19.69 2.20
C PRO A 75 -4.54 -19.58 0.68
N ASP A 76 -3.59 -20.14 -0.06
CA ASP A 76 -3.76 -20.43 -1.48
C ASP A 76 -4.63 -21.68 -1.72
N CYS A 77 -4.76 -22.10 -2.98
CA CYS A 77 -5.76 -23.09 -3.38
C CYS A 77 -5.43 -24.54 -2.96
N ASP A 78 -4.16 -24.85 -2.69
CA ASP A 78 -3.70 -26.13 -2.17
C ASP A 78 -3.20 -26.05 -0.71
N ASN A 79 -3.44 -24.91 -0.05
CA ASN A 79 -3.23 -24.67 1.38
C ASN A 79 -1.78 -24.83 1.85
N ASP A 80 -0.81 -24.58 0.98
CA ASP A 80 0.62 -24.70 1.30
C ASP A 80 1.35 -23.36 1.34
N THR A 81 0.64 -22.25 1.07
CA THR A 81 1.17 -20.90 1.20
C THR A 81 0.13 -19.97 1.81
N LEU A 82 0.58 -19.06 2.68
CA LEU A 82 -0.25 -18.00 3.25
C LEU A 82 0.04 -16.66 2.59
N LEU A 83 -1.01 -15.94 2.22
CA LEU A 83 -0.96 -14.50 1.97
C LEU A 83 -1.44 -13.76 3.22
N VAL A 84 -0.57 -12.93 3.78
CA VAL A 84 -0.84 -12.09 4.95
C VAL A 84 -0.87 -10.64 4.50
N LEU A 85 -2.06 -10.06 4.46
CA LEU A 85 -2.24 -8.62 4.23
C LEU A 85 -1.98 -7.88 5.54
N VAL A 86 -1.15 -6.84 5.48
CA VAL A 86 -0.73 -6.09 6.67
C VAL A 86 -0.72 -4.58 6.45
N ASN A 87 -0.89 -3.84 7.55
CA ASN A 87 -0.54 -2.44 7.64
C ASN A 87 0.80 -2.30 8.39
N PRO A 88 1.90 -1.92 7.72
CA PRO A 88 3.19 -1.75 8.37
C PRO A 88 3.22 -0.52 9.27
N ILE A 89 3.95 -0.63 10.38
CA ILE A 89 4.38 0.50 11.20
C ILE A 89 5.84 0.77 10.82
N GLY A 90 6.12 1.91 10.19
CA GLY A 90 7.48 2.24 9.73
C GLY A 90 7.99 1.34 8.59
N PRO A 91 9.27 1.48 8.18
CA PRO A 91 9.83 0.71 7.07
C PRO A 91 9.99 -0.77 7.43
N THR A 92 9.54 -1.67 6.54
CA THR A 92 9.62 -3.12 6.81
C THR A 92 11.06 -3.62 6.76
N CYS A 93 11.85 -3.14 5.81
CA CYS A 93 13.20 -3.60 5.55
C CYS A 93 14.22 -2.99 6.53
N HIS A 94 15.21 -3.79 6.94
CA HIS A 94 16.29 -3.34 7.83
C HIS A 94 17.21 -2.28 7.21
N LYS A 95 17.14 -2.08 5.88
CA LYS A 95 17.86 -1.02 5.16
C LYS A 95 17.11 0.32 5.15
N GLY A 96 15.95 0.40 5.80
CA GLY A 96 15.11 1.60 5.82
C GLY A 96 14.16 1.74 4.61
N THR A 97 14.14 0.76 3.70
CA THR A 97 13.20 0.73 2.56
C THR A 97 11.86 0.07 2.93
N SER A 98 10.83 0.28 2.09
CA SER A 98 9.49 -0.28 2.27
C SER A 98 9.48 -1.81 2.22
N SER A 99 10.19 -2.40 1.26
CA SER A 99 10.22 -3.83 0.97
C SER A 99 11.63 -4.42 1.00
N CYS A 100 11.70 -5.74 1.21
CA CYS A 100 12.92 -6.55 1.06
C CYS A 100 13.33 -6.73 -0.42
N PHE A 101 12.42 -6.51 -1.37
CA PHE A 101 12.62 -6.81 -2.79
C PHE A 101 13.19 -5.64 -3.62
N GLY A 102 13.86 -4.68 -2.96
CA GLY A 102 14.52 -3.56 -3.65
C GLY A 102 13.53 -2.66 -4.38
N GLU A 103 13.82 -2.33 -5.64
CA GLU A 103 12.99 -1.46 -6.49
C GLU A 103 11.86 -2.22 -7.21
N ALA A 104 11.72 -3.53 -6.99
CA ALA A 104 10.67 -4.31 -7.63
C ALA A 104 9.29 -3.86 -7.12
N GLY A 105 8.43 -3.45 -8.04
CA GLY A 105 7.05 -3.06 -7.76
C GLY A 105 6.16 -3.26 -8.99
N HIS A 106 4.88 -3.54 -8.77
CA HIS A 106 3.91 -3.51 -9.87
C HIS A 106 3.66 -2.07 -10.30
N GLN A 107 3.26 -1.85 -11.56
CA GLN A 107 3.14 -0.50 -12.14
C GLN A 107 2.25 0.45 -11.33
N TRP A 108 1.17 -0.07 -10.73
CA TRP A 108 0.20 0.72 -9.98
C TRP A 108 0.72 1.18 -8.61
N LEU A 109 1.79 0.56 -8.08
CA LEU A 109 2.42 0.99 -6.83
C LEU A 109 2.89 2.44 -6.89
N PHE A 110 3.29 2.90 -8.08
CA PHE A 110 3.69 4.29 -8.30
C PHE A 110 2.60 5.28 -7.92
N LEU A 111 1.32 4.97 -8.17
CA LEU A 111 0.23 5.89 -7.84
C LEU A 111 0.06 6.05 -6.32
N TYR A 112 0.22 4.96 -5.57
CA TYR A 112 0.25 4.99 -4.11
C TYR A 112 1.45 5.79 -3.59
N GLN A 113 2.65 5.54 -4.13
CA GLN A 113 3.87 6.27 -3.77
C GLN A 113 3.76 7.77 -4.07
N LEU A 114 3.15 8.13 -5.21
CA LEU A 114 2.86 9.51 -5.57
C LEU A 114 1.95 10.15 -4.53
N GLU A 115 0.85 9.49 -4.15
CA GLU A 115 -0.04 10.01 -3.10
C GLU A 115 0.71 10.26 -1.77
N GLN A 116 1.53 9.31 -1.31
CA GLN A 116 2.33 9.49 -0.09
C GLN A 116 3.28 10.68 -0.20
N LEU A 117 3.97 10.84 -1.33
CA LEU A 117 4.85 11.98 -1.59
C LEU A 117 4.09 13.31 -1.58
N LEU A 118 2.87 13.35 -2.13
CA LEU A 118 2.03 14.55 -2.13
C LEU A 118 1.53 14.87 -0.71
N ALA A 119 1.23 13.86 0.10
CA ALA A 119 0.84 14.03 1.50
C ALA A 119 2.01 14.59 2.35
N GLU A 120 3.22 14.07 2.18
CA GLU A 120 4.44 14.55 2.85
C GLU A 120 4.71 16.04 2.56
N ARG A 121 4.35 16.51 1.36
CA ARG A 121 4.56 17.89 0.92
C ARG A 121 3.49 18.87 1.41
N LYS A 122 2.41 18.41 2.08
CA LYS A 122 1.31 19.26 2.57
C LYS A 122 1.78 20.39 3.50
N HIS A 123 2.85 20.13 4.26
CA HIS A 123 3.41 21.09 5.23
C HIS A 123 4.85 21.52 4.89
N ALA A 124 5.32 21.21 3.68
CA ALA A 124 6.63 21.65 3.23
C ALA A 124 6.65 23.16 2.91
N ASP A 125 7.85 23.74 2.87
CA ASP A 125 8.04 25.12 2.44
C ASP A 125 7.44 25.32 1.02
N PRO A 126 6.59 26.33 0.78
CA PRO A 126 6.02 26.60 -0.54
C PRO A 126 7.05 26.75 -1.67
N GLU A 127 8.29 27.14 -1.37
CA GLU A 127 9.36 27.27 -2.36
C GLU A 127 10.07 25.94 -2.66
N SER A 128 9.80 24.88 -1.89
CA SER A 128 10.47 23.58 -2.04
C SER A 128 9.96 22.75 -3.21
N SER A 129 8.70 22.92 -3.62
CA SER A 129 8.09 22.13 -4.69
C SER A 129 6.81 22.76 -5.24
N TYR A 130 6.44 22.37 -6.47
CA TYR A 130 5.14 22.71 -7.05
C TYR A 130 3.97 22.33 -6.13
N THR A 131 4.00 21.13 -5.54
CA THR A 131 2.95 20.64 -4.66
C THR A 131 2.79 21.51 -3.41
N ALA A 132 3.91 21.86 -2.75
CA ALA A 132 3.88 22.70 -1.55
C ALA A 132 3.32 24.10 -1.86
N LYS A 133 3.71 24.69 -2.99
CA LYS A 133 3.13 25.94 -3.48
C LYS A 133 1.63 25.83 -3.75
N LEU A 134 1.19 24.70 -4.30
CA LEU A 134 -0.22 24.46 -4.60
C LEU A 134 -1.05 24.35 -3.31
N TYR A 135 -0.58 23.63 -2.28
CA TYR A 135 -1.22 23.63 -0.96
C TYR A 135 -1.26 25.02 -0.32
N ALA A 136 -0.16 25.78 -0.38
CA ALA A 136 -0.11 27.14 0.15
C ALA A 136 -1.07 28.12 -0.56
N SER A 137 -1.46 27.84 -1.80
CA SER A 137 -2.43 28.63 -2.55
C SER A 137 -3.90 28.35 -2.17
N GLY A 138 -4.14 27.34 -1.34
CA GLY A 138 -5.43 27.01 -0.74
C GLY A 138 -6.39 26.24 -1.65
N THR A 139 -7.40 25.63 -1.03
CA THR A 139 -8.40 24.74 -1.65
C THR A 139 -9.00 25.30 -2.94
N LYS A 140 -9.31 26.60 -2.99
CA LYS A 140 -9.91 27.22 -4.18
C LYS A 140 -9.03 27.06 -5.42
N ARG A 141 -7.71 27.27 -5.28
CA ARG A 141 -6.77 27.17 -6.40
C ARG A 141 -6.53 25.73 -6.81
N ILE A 142 -6.47 24.81 -5.84
CA ILE A 142 -6.36 23.37 -6.09
C ILE A 142 -7.60 22.87 -6.85
N ALA A 143 -8.81 23.21 -6.38
CA ALA A 143 -10.07 22.82 -7.01
C ALA A 143 -10.24 23.45 -8.40
N GLN A 144 -9.78 24.69 -8.60
CA GLN A 144 -9.73 25.30 -9.92
C GLN A 144 -8.91 24.44 -10.88
N LYS A 145 -7.74 23.94 -10.45
CA LYS A 145 -6.92 23.07 -11.28
C LYS A 145 -7.66 21.80 -11.68
N VAL A 146 -8.26 21.08 -10.73
CA VAL A 146 -9.09 19.90 -11.05
C VAL A 146 -10.17 20.20 -12.09
N GLY A 147 -10.81 21.38 -12.02
CA GLY A 147 -11.79 21.82 -13.02
C GLY A 147 -11.20 22.08 -14.41
N GLU A 148 -10.06 22.77 -14.49
CA GLU A 148 -9.31 23.04 -15.74
C GLU A 148 -8.90 21.73 -16.42
N GLU A 149 -8.17 20.87 -15.71
CA GLU A 149 -7.64 19.62 -16.27
C GLU A 149 -8.79 18.66 -16.68
N GLY A 150 -9.94 18.72 -15.99
CA GLY A 150 -11.13 17.96 -16.34
C GLY A 150 -11.76 18.40 -17.68
N VAL A 151 -11.75 19.70 -17.98
CA VAL A 151 -12.20 20.23 -19.27
C VAL A 151 -11.20 19.87 -20.37
N GLU A 152 -9.91 20.04 -20.12
CA GLU A 152 -8.83 19.73 -21.06
C GLU A 152 -8.83 18.24 -21.44
N THR A 153 -8.97 17.35 -20.46
CA THR A 153 -9.15 15.91 -20.67
C THR A 153 -10.35 15.61 -21.60
N ALA A 154 -11.49 16.26 -21.36
CA ALA A 154 -12.70 16.05 -22.18
C ALA A 154 -12.54 16.57 -23.61
N LEU A 155 -11.86 17.72 -23.79
CA LEU A 155 -11.59 18.30 -25.10
C LEU A 155 -10.60 17.46 -25.91
N ALA A 156 -9.50 17.03 -25.29
CA ALA A 156 -8.50 16.16 -25.92
C ALA A 156 -9.12 14.85 -26.42
N ALA A 157 -9.99 14.23 -25.60
CA ALA A 157 -10.75 13.04 -26.02
C ALA A 157 -11.70 13.32 -27.20
N THR A 158 -12.36 14.48 -27.22
CA THR A 158 -13.32 14.89 -28.27
C THR A 158 -12.63 15.06 -29.63
N VAL A 159 -11.39 15.56 -29.65
CA VAL A 159 -10.60 15.72 -30.87
C VAL A 159 -9.76 14.47 -31.20
N HIS A 160 -9.89 13.40 -30.41
CA HIS A 160 -9.15 12.15 -30.54
C HIS A 160 -7.63 12.29 -30.45
N ASP A 161 -7.12 13.30 -29.75
CA ASP A 161 -5.69 13.43 -29.46
C ASP A 161 -5.31 12.53 -28.28
N GLN A 162 -4.79 11.34 -28.58
CA GLN A 162 -4.38 10.36 -27.59
C GLN A 162 -3.14 10.81 -26.78
N PHE A 163 -2.29 11.64 -27.36
CA PHE A 163 -1.09 12.10 -26.66
C PHE A 163 -1.46 13.14 -25.61
N GLU A 164 -2.26 14.14 -26.00
CA GLU A 164 -2.79 15.17 -25.11
C GLU A 164 -3.69 14.54 -24.04
N LEU A 165 -4.63 13.67 -24.43
CA LEU A 165 -5.53 12.99 -23.48
C LEU A 165 -4.79 12.29 -22.34
N LYS A 166 -3.67 11.61 -22.66
CA LYS A 166 -2.85 10.94 -21.65
C LYS A 166 -2.18 11.94 -20.69
N ASN A 167 -1.72 13.08 -21.18
CA ASN A 167 -1.09 14.11 -20.36
C ASN A 167 -2.15 14.80 -19.47
N GLU A 168 -3.26 15.25 -20.04
CA GLU A 168 -4.33 15.92 -19.31
C GLU A 168 -4.97 15.01 -18.25
N ALA A 169 -5.17 13.73 -18.57
CA ALA A 169 -5.66 12.77 -17.59
C ALA A 169 -4.63 12.53 -16.46
N SER A 170 -3.33 12.61 -16.76
CA SER A 170 -2.28 12.50 -15.75
C SER A 170 -2.28 13.72 -14.82
N ASP A 171 -2.44 14.92 -15.38
CA ASP A 171 -2.53 16.16 -14.62
C ASP A 171 -3.81 16.21 -13.78
N LEU A 172 -4.94 15.74 -14.32
CA LEU A 172 -6.18 15.58 -13.57
C LEU A 172 -6.00 14.65 -12.37
N MET A 173 -5.37 13.48 -12.56
CA MET A 173 -5.10 12.55 -11.46
C MET A 173 -4.18 13.16 -10.41
N TYR A 174 -3.11 13.85 -10.83
CA TYR A 174 -2.20 14.53 -9.92
C TYR A 174 -2.93 15.58 -9.07
N HIS A 175 -3.69 16.48 -9.69
CA HIS A 175 -4.39 17.55 -8.98
C HIS A 175 -5.54 17.01 -8.11
N LEU A 176 -6.20 15.94 -8.54
CA LEU A 176 -7.21 15.26 -7.73
C LEU A 176 -6.60 14.69 -6.44
N LEU A 177 -5.44 14.02 -6.51
CA LEU A 177 -4.76 13.52 -5.31
C LEU A 177 -4.41 14.65 -4.33
N VAL A 178 -3.91 15.78 -4.83
CA VAL A 178 -3.63 16.96 -3.98
C VAL A 178 -4.91 17.50 -3.35
N LEU A 179 -6.02 17.58 -4.11
CA LEU A 179 -7.30 18.05 -3.60
C LEU A 179 -7.87 17.15 -2.50
N LEU A 180 -7.78 15.83 -2.68
CA LEU A 180 -8.23 14.87 -1.67
C LEU A 180 -7.45 15.07 -0.37
N GLN A 181 -6.12 15.12 -0.47
CA GLN A 181 -5.25 15.33 0.70
C GLN A 181 -5.50 16.69 1.37
N ASP A 182 -5.76 17.76 0.62
CA ASP A 182 -6.14 19.08 1.16
C ASP A 182 -7.44 19.02 1.98
N GLN A 183 -8.37 18.14 1.60
CA GLN A 183 -9.66 17.92 2.27
C GLN A 183 -9.65 16.74 3.25
N ASP A 184 -8.47 16.29 3.67
CA ASP A 184 -8.27 15.18 4.60
C ASP A 184 -8.93 13.86 4.13
N LEU A 185 -8.90 13.64 2.81
CA LEU A 185 -9.32 12.42 2.12
C LEU A 185 -8.13 11.76 1.40
N SER A 186 -8.28 10.49 1.07
CA SER A 186 -7.30 9.69 0.34
C SER A 186 -7.90 9.00 -0.89
N LEU A 187 -7.04 8.48 -1.77
CA LEU A 187 -7.45 7.62 -2.87
C LEU A 187 -8.09 6.32 -2.36
N GLU A 188 -7.69 5.83 -1.18
CA GLU A 188 -8.31 4.68 -0.53
C GLU A 188 -9.80 4.93 -0.25
N ASP A 189 -10.16 6.13 0.25
CA ASP A 189 -11.55 6.52 0.50
C ASP A 189 -12.37 6.50 -0.80
N ILE A 190 -11.79 6.98 -1.89
CA ILE A 190 -12.43 6.96 -3.22
C ILE A 190 -12.63 5.54 -3.72
N ILE A 191 -11.62 4.67 -3.59
CA ILE A 191 -11.69 3.26 -3.98
C ILE A 191 -12.74 2.52 -3.15
N ALA A 192 -12.77 2.73 -1.83
CA ALA A 192 -13.77 2.15 -0.94
C ALA A 192 -15.19 2.57 -1.35
N ASN A 193 -15.37 3.85 -1.66
CA ASN A 193 -16.63 4.38 -2.14
C ASN A 193 -17.05 3.76 -3.49
N LEU A 194 -16.13 3.63 -4.45
CA LEU A 194 -16.40 2.98 -5.74
C LEU A 194 -16.79 1.51 -5.58
N LYS A 195 -16.10 0.76 -4.71
CA LYS A 195 -16.41 -0.64 -4.39
C LYS A 195 -17.83 -0.79 -3.83
N SER A 196 -18.25 0.11 -2.95
CA SER A 196 -19.60 0.06 -2.35
C SER A 196 -20.74 0.17 -3.36
N ARG A 197 -20.49 0.76 -4.53
CA ARG A 197 -21.50 0.96 -5.59
C ARG A 197 -21.56 -0.18 -6.61
N HIS A 198 -20.58 -1.08 -6.60
CA HIS A 198 -20.47 -2.21 -7.52
C HIS A 198 -20.94 -3.54 -6.89
N GLN A 199 -21.41 -3.50 -5.65
CA GLN A 199 -22.11 -4.62 -5.00
C GLN A 199 -23.57 -4.64 -5.45
#